data_AF-A0A8B7URW0-F1
#
_entry.id   AF-A0A8B7URW0-F1
#
_cell.length_a   1.000
_cell.length_b   1.000
_cell.length_c   1.000
_cell.angle_alpha   90.00
_cell.angle_beta   90.00
_cell.angle_gamma   90.00
#
_symmetry.space_group_name_H-M   'P 1'
#
loop_
_entity.id
_entity.type
_entity.pdbx_description
1 polymer ?
#
loop_
_entity_poly.entity_id
_entity_poly.type
_entity_poly.pdbx_seq_one_letter_code
_entity_poly.pdbx_strand_id
1 'polypeptide(L)'
;MSFQRMEENMKLATTEDTVEYRLFLIPDEAKDPEKHKEILQMYIERIMAQFACILVPYIWQNQPFNLKYKPGKGGVPAHIYGITKFGDSIEDEWFIVYVVKQITKDFPELVA
;
A
#
# COMPACT_ATOMS: atom_id res chain seq x y z
N MET A 1 31.98 -14.44 1.87
CA MET A 1 30.76 -14.79 2.65
C MET A 1 30.22 -13.63 3.50
N SER A 2 30.78 -12.41 3.39
CA SER A 2 30.48 -11.29 4.32
C SER A 2 29.48 -10.26 3.76
N PHE A 3 29.41 -10.10 2.43
CA PHE A 3 28.54 -9.11 1.78
C PHE A 3 27.07 -9.55 1.72
N GLN A 4 26.83 -10.84 1.45
CA GLN A 4 25.48 -11.39 1.33
C GLN A 4 24.73 -11.38 2.68
N ARG A 5 25.44 -11.61 3.79
CA ARG A 5 24.88 -11.49 5.15
C ARG A 5 24.55 -10.04 5.53
N MET A 6 25.31 -9.05 5.03
CA MET A 6 25.01 -7.63 5.25
C MET A 6 23.78 -7.18 4.45
N GLU A 7 23.61 -7.64 3.20
CA GLU A 7 22.42 -7.36 2.40
C GLU A 7 21.15 -8.01 2.98
N GLU A 8 21.26 -9.24 3.50
CA GLU A 8 20.15 -9.90 4.19
C GLU A 8 19.76 -9.18 5.49
N ASN A 9 20.74 -8.77 6.30
CA ASN A 9 20.47 -7.99 7.52
C ASN A 9 19.87 -6.62 7.22
N MET A 10 20.31 -5.95 6.15
CA MET A 10 19.76 -4.66 5.73
C MET A 10 18.33 -4.83 5.20
N LYS A 11 18.05 -5.90 4.45
CA LYS A 11 16.69 -6.24 4.01
C LYS A 11 15.76 -6.55 5.19
N LEU A 12 16.23 -7.30 6.18
CA LEU A 12 15.47 -7.60 7.40
C LEU A 12 15.19 -6.33 8.22
N ALA A 13 16.19 -5.47 8.39
CA ALA A 13 16.03 -4.18 9.07
C ALA A 13 15.03 -3.25 8.36
N THR A 14 15.02 -3.24 7.02
CA THR A 14 14.04 -2.44 6.24
C THR A 14 12.62 -3.01 6.25
N THR A 15 12.44 -4.27 6.63
CA THR A 15 11.10 -4.89 6.74
C THR A 15 10.48 -4.74 8.12
N GLU A 16 11.27 -4.50 9.17
CA GLU A 16 10.75 -4.33 10.53
C GLU A 16 10.20 -2.93 10.80
N ASP A 17 10.60 -1.92 10.01
CA ASP A 17 10.21 -0.52 10.20
C ASP A 17 9.25 0.01 9.11
N THR A 18 8.67 -0.89 8.32
CA THR A 18 7.73 -0.57 7.24
C THR A 18 6.44 -1.39 7.34
N VAL A 19 5.33 -0.76 6.96
CA VAL A 19 4.07 -1.47 6.70
C VAL A 19 3.87 -1.54 5.19
N GLU A 20 3.75 -2.77 4.67
CA GLU A 20 3.27 -3.03 3.31
C GLU A 20 1.77 -3.28 3.30
N TYR A 21 1.07 -2.70 2.33
CA TYR A 21 -0.36 -2.91 2.12
C TYR A 21 -0.65 -3.14 0.65
N ARG A 22 -1.57 -4.08 0.39
CA ARG A 22 -1.95 -4.53 -0.97
C ARG A 22 -3.46 -4.56 -1.04
N LEU A 23 -4.05 -3.80 -1.96
CA LEU A 23 -5.49 -3.80 -2.18
C LEU A 23 -5.80 -4.46 -3.51
N PHE A 24 -6.61 -5.52 -3.48
CA PHE A 24 -7.04 -6.30 -4.64
C PHE A 24 -8.49 -6.01 -4.98
N LEU A 25 -8.79 -5.91 -6.27
CA LEU A 25 -10.15 -5.73 -6.77
C LEU A 25 -10.90 -7.08 -6.80
N ILE A 26 -12.12 -7.13 -6.28
CA ILE A 26 -13.00 -8.30 -6.33
C ILE A 26 -14.38 -7.89 -6.88
N PRO A 27 -14.89 -8.58 -7.93
CA PRO A 27 -14.24 -9.66 -8.66
C PRO A 27 -13.14 -9.15 -9.62
N ASP A 28 -12.07 -9.93 -9.77
CA ASP A 28 -10.99 -9.66 -10.72
C ASP A 28 -11.41 -10.06 -12.14
N GLU A 29 -12.31 -9.27 -12.74
CA GLU A 29 -12.94 -9.59 -14.04
C GLU A 29 -12.19 -9.03 -15.25
N ALA A 30 -11.11 -8.28 -15.04
CA ALA A 30 -10.49 -7.55 -16.14
C ALA A 30 -9.64 -8.48 -17.00
N LYS A 31 -10.24 -8.98 -18.07
CA LYS A 31 -9.56 -9.72 -19.14
C LYS A 31 -8.54 -8.86 -19.91
N ASP A 32 -8.65 -7.53 -19.79
CA ASP A 32 -7.80 -6.53 -20.44
C ASP A 32 -6.87 -5.86 -19.41
N PRO A 33 -5.55 -6.12 -19.47
CA PRO A 33 -4.59 -5.56 -18.52
C PRO A 33 -4.53 -4.03 -18.51
N GLU A 34 -4.73 -3.35 -19.65
CA GLU A 34 -4.62 -1.89 -19.69
C GLU A 34 -5.85 -1.25 -19.04
N LYS A 35 -7.05 -1.77 -19.32
CA LYS A 35 -8.27 -1.35 -18.60
C LYS A 35 -8.19 -1.65 -17.12
N HIS A 36 -7.63 -2.79 -16.72
CA HIS A 36 -7.46 -3.11 -15.30
C HIS A 36 -6.55 -2.09 -14.61
N LYS A 37 -5.44 -1.72 -15.26
CA LYS A 37 -4.54 -0.68 -14.78
C LYS A 37 -5.24 0.67 -14.65
N GLU A 38 -6.01 1.09 -15.66
CA GLU A 38 -6.80 2.34 -15.61
C GLU A 38 -7.78 2.35 -14.43
N ILE A 39 -8.49 1.23 -14.20
CA ILE A 39 -9.41 1.08 -13.07
C ILE A 39 -8.67 1.22 -11.73
N LEU A 40 -7.55 0.52 -11.55
CA LEU A 40 -6.78 0.61 -10.30
C LEU A 40 -6.18 2.01 -10.10
N GLN A 41 -5.74 2.68 -11.17
CA GLN A 41 -5.27 4.07 -11.09
C GLN A 41 -6.39 5.03 -10.70
N MET A 42 -7.59 4.88 -11.25
CA MET A 42 -8.77 5.62 -10.84
C MET A 42 -9.08 5.41 -9.34
N TYR A 43 -9.01 4.17 -8.85
CA TYR A 43 -9.20 3.90 -7.41
C TYR A 43 -8.14 4.58 -6.54
N ILE A 44 -6.86 4.57 -6.96
CA ILE A 44 -5.79 5.29 -6.25
C ILE A 44 -6.13 6.77 -6.11
N GLU A 45 -6.53 7.43 -7.20
CA GLU A 45 -6.89 8.85 -7.18
C GLU A 45 -8.09 9.11 -6.26
N ARG A 46 -9.14 8.29 -6.36
CA ARG A 46 -10.34 8.40 -5.51
C ARG A 46 -10.01 8.22 -4.03
N ILE A 47 -9.21 7.22 -3.68
CA ILE A 47 -8.79 6.96 -2.30
C ILE A 47 -7.97 8.15 -1.78
N MET A 48 -6.94 8.57 -2.51
CA MET A 48 -6.07 9.66 -2.06
C MET A 48 -6.85 10.97 -1.88
N ALA A 49 -7.81 11.26 -2.76
CA ALA A 49 -8.68 12.43 -2.65
C ALA A 49 -9.64 12.34 -1.45
N GLN A 50 -10.30 11.20 -1.25
CA GLN A 50 -11.26 11.00 -0.15
C GLN A 50 -10.60 11.06 1.22
N PHE A 51 -9.40 10.50 1.35
CA PHE A 51 -8.66 10.45 2.61
C PHE A 51 -7.73 11.65 2.83
N ALA A 52 -7.63 12.59 1.87
CA ALA A 52 -6.77 13.76 1.99
C ALA A 52 -7.02 14.57 3.27
N CYS A 53 -8.27 14.67 3.72
CA CYS A 53 -8.66 15.44 4.90
C CYS A 53 -8.08 14.89 6.21
N ILE A 54 -7.68 13.61 6.26
CA ILE A 54 -7.02 13.01 7.42
C ILE A 54 -5.54 12.74 7.17
N LEU A 55 -5.14 12.47 5.91
CA LEU A 55 -3.76 12.15 5.56
C LEU A 55 -2.85 13.39 5.50
N VAL A 56 -3.36 14.53 5.02
CA VAL A 56 -2.60 15.77 4.85
C VAL A 56 -2.29 16.46 6.19
N PRO A 57 -3.24 16.63 7.14
CA PRO A 57 -2.93 17.26 8.41
C PRO A 57 -2.21 16.34 9.40
N TYR A 58 -2.13 15.03 9.13
CA TYR A 58 -1.40 14.10 9.98
C TYR A 58 0.12 14.34 9.89
N ILE A 59 0.77 14.42 11.05
CA ILE A 59 2.21 14.69 11.16
C ILE A 59 2.95 13.34 11.11
N TRP A 60 3.31 12.93 9.91
CA TRP A 60 4.12 11.73 9.68
C TRP A 60 5.53 11.89 10.27
N GLN A 61 6.03 10.87 10.97
CA GLN A 61 7.38 10.89 11.53
C GLN A 61 8.44 10.64 10.47
N ASN A 62 8.18 9.68 9.57
CA ASN A 62 9.16 9.19 8.61
C ASN A 62 8.70 9.39 7.16
N GLN A 63 7.66 8.67 6.75
CA GLN A 63 7.17 8.69 5.38
C GLN A 63 5.65 8.79 5.37
N PRO A 64 5.06 9.63 4.49
CA PRO A 64 3.61 9.66 4.34
C PRO A 64 3.05 8.37 3.71
N PHE A 65 1.77 8.10 4.00
CA PHE A 65 0.97 7.10 3.30
C PHE A 65 1.00 7.31 1.79
N ASN A 66 1.08 6.23 1.01
CA ASN A 66 1.17 6.29 -0.45
C ASN A 66 0.54 5.07 -1.12
N LEU A 67 -0.03 5.26 -2.30
CA LEU A 67 -0.59 4.20 -3.11
C LEU A 67 -0.05 4.29 -4.52
N LYS A 68 0.25 3.14 -5.12
CA LYS A 68 0.67 3.01 -6.51
C LYS A 68 0.14 1.74 -7.14
N TYR A 69 -0.04 1.77 -8.46
CA TYR A 69 -0.37 0.58 -9.22
C TYR A 69 0.81 -0.40 -9.25
N LYS A 70 0.53 -1.69 -9.07
CA LYS A 70 1.51 -2.76 -9.22
C LYS A 70 0.96 -3.82 -10.19
N PRO A 71 1.64 -4.07 -11.32
CA PRO A 71 1.19 -5.08 -12.27
C PRO A 71 1.29 -6.48 -11.67
N GLY A 72 0.40 -7.37 -12.10
CA GLY A 72 0.41 -8.76 -11.66
C GLY A 72 1.70 -9.47 -12.06
N LYS A 73 2.27 -10.25 -11.15
CA LYS A 73 3.52 -10.99 -11.37
C LYS A 73 3.59 -12.20 -10.44
N GLY A 74 4.04 -13.35 -10.99
CA GLY A 74 4.32 -14.54 -10.19
C GLY A 74 3.10 -15.13 -9.48
N GLY A 75 1.93 -15.13 -10.14
CA GLY A 75 0.68 -15.62 -9.56
C GLY A 75 -0.05 -14.62 -8.65
N VAL A 76 0.53 -13.45 -8.41
CA VAL A 76 -0.14 -12.34 -7.71
C VAL A 76 -0.88 -11.49 -8.75
N PRO A 77 -2.20 -11.25 -8.60
CA PRO A 77 -2.95 -10.34 -9.47
C PRO A 77 -2.41 -8.92 -9.46
N ALA A 78 -2.79 -8.13 -10.46
CA ALA A 78 -2.53 -6.69 -10.42
C ALA A 78 -3.30 -6.06 -9.25
N HIS A 79 -2.68 -5.10 -8.58
CA HIS A 79 -3.20 -4.56 -7.32
C HIS A 79 -2.73 -3.13 -7.08
N ILE A 80 -3.40 -2.45 -6.15
CA ILE A 80 -2.87 -1.24 -5.54
C ILE A 80 -1.90 -1.67 -4.45
N TYR A 81 -0.73 -1.05 -4.41
CA TYR A 81 0.33 -1.34 -3.46
C TYR A 81 0.76 -0.05 -2.77
N GLY A 82 1.06 -0.14 -1.49
CA GLY A 82 1.80 0.89 -0.79
C GLY A 82 2.77 0.28 0.22
N ILE A 83 3.80 1.06 0.53
CA ILE A 83 4.78 0.75 1.56
C ILE A 83 5.13 2.05 2.25
N THR A 84 4.97 2.06 3.58
CA THR A 84 5.24 3.25 4.39
C THR A 84 6.17 2.88 5.52
N LYS A 85 7.28 3.62 5.61
CA LYS A 85 8.21 3.53 6.73
C LYS A 85 7.62 4.24 7.95
N PHE A 86 7.35 3.51 9.02
CA PHE A 86 6.90 4.06 10.30
C PHE A 86 8.07 4.26 11.28
N GLY A 87 9.19 3.55 11.10
CA GLY A 87 10.33 3.68 12.00
C GLY A 87 10.02 3.07 13.36
N ASP A 88 10.06 3.91 14.39
CA ASP A 88 9.68 3.62 15.77
C ASP A 88 8.31 4.24 16.15
N SER A 89 7.63 4.89 15.19
CA SER A 89 6.32 5.51 15.42
C SER A 89 5.21 4.46 15.40
N ILE A 90 4.85 3.98 16.60
CA ILE A 90 3.67 3.13 16.81
C ILE A 90 2.39 3.85 16.32
N GLU A 91 2.33 5.18 16.44
CA GLU A 91 1.19 5.96 15.95
C GLU A 91 1.06 5.87 14.42
N ASP A 92 2.16 6.05 13.67
CA ASP A 92 2.16 5.94 12.21
C ASP A 92 1.74 4.53 11.78
N GLU A 93 2.26 3.49 12.44
CA GLU A 93 1.90 2.09 12.18
C GLU A 93 0.39 1.87 12.31
N TRP A 94 -0.20 2.25 13.45
CA TRP A 94 -1.63 2.09 13.69
C TRP A 94 -2.49 2.99 12.80
N PHE A 95 -2.01 4.19 12.46
CA PHE A 95 -2.72 5.08 11.56
C PHE A 95 -2.79 4.51 10.14
N ILE A 96 -1.71 3.91 9.64
CA ILE A 96 -1.71 3.19 8.35
C ILE A 96 -2.73 2.04 8.39
N VAL A 97 -2.73 1.22 9.44
CA VAL A 97 -3.69 0.12 9.61
C VAL A 97 -5.13 0.64 9.63
N TYR A 98 -5.37 1.74 10.33
CA TYR A 98 -6.67 2.40 10.36
C TYR A 98 -7.09 2.88 8.97
N VAL A 99 -6.22 3.56 8.24
CA VAL A 99 -6.49 4.06 6.88
C VAL A 99 -6.84 2.91 5.94
N VAL A 100 -6.04 1.83 5.91
CA VAL A 100 -6.30 0.65 5.08
C VAL A 100 -7.65 0.01 5.42
N LYS A 101 -7.99 -0.09 6.71
CA LYS A 101 -9.29 -0.60 7.16
C LYS A 101 -10.46 0.29 6.78
N GLN A 102 -10.27 1.61 6.72
CA GLN A 102 -11.33 2.51 6.25
C GLN A 102 -11.47 2.47 4.73
N ILE A 103 -10.37 2.33 3.98
CA ILE A 103 -10.41 2.14 2.53
C ILE A 103 -11.27 0.92 2.17
N THR A 104 -11.05 -0.24 2.78
CA THR A 104 -11.83 -1.45 2.46
C THR A 104 -13.29 -1.40 2.93
N LYS A 105 -13.65 -0.46 3.81
CA LYS A 105 -15.05 -0.19 4.17
C LYS A 105 -15.74 0.74 3.16
N ASP A 106 -15.04 1.78 2.73
CA ASP A 106 -15.58 2.80 1.83
C ASP A 106 -15.56 2.35 0.35
N PHE A 107 -14.69 1.39 0.02
CA PHE A 107 -14.52 0.77 -1.29
C PHE A 107 -14.70 -0.76 -1.15
N PRO A 108 -15.94 -1.26 -1.07
CA PRO A 108 -16.22 -2.69 -0.80
C PRO A 108 -15.74 -3.64 -1.91
N GLU A 109 -15.43 -3.11 -3.10
CA GLU A 109 -14.80 -3.85 -4.20
C GLU A 109 -13.30 -4.09 -3.97
N LEU A 110 -12.69 -3.45 -2.97
CA LEU A 110 -11.28 -3.60 -2.62
C LEU A 110 -11.12 -4.41 -1.33
N VAL A 111 -10.23 -5.39 -1.35
CA VAL A 111 -9.82 -6.17 -0.17
C VAL A 111 -8.33 -5.99 0.11
N ALA A 112 -7.95 -5.98 1.39
CA ALA A 112 -6.57 -5.82 1.87
C ALA A 112 -5.99 -7.13 2.43
#